data_AF-A0A5B1CCP5-F1
#
_entry.id   AF-A0A5B1CCP5-F1
#
_cell.length_a   1.000
_cell.length_b   1.000
_cell.length_c   1.000
_cell.angle_alpha   90.00
_cell.angle_beta   90.00
_cell.angle_gamma   90.00
#
_symmetry.space_group_name_H-M   'P 1'
#
loop_
_entity.id
_entity.type
_entity.pdbx_description
1 polymer ?
#
loop_
_entity_poly.entity_id
_entity_poly.type
_entity_poly.pdbx_seq_one_letter_code
_entity_poly.pdbx_strand_id
1 'polypeptide(L)'
;MATTSPEALRKIKRFDQLLAYLRDELDWPVEDFEFDEVTFDWDPEELGIEKSVAAKIQSIKQLRPLASGQQWGIFFVKFEPKRLPMVAMRRLLNKLVIKKRASSQSADQASWQMRDLLFVSEYGDGEGRKISFAQFTDASPGNLPTLKVLAWGETQTKLTLEDVDQKLRSHLTWPDDPSDAAAWRERWSGAFKHRHGHVIKTSKELATQLAELAKAIYEKAVEALEVETENGPLTKLLRAFQQALIQDLTPDSFADMYAQTITYGLFSAAVSSYAGDPKYNGRSEVTTDKMVQLVPNTNPFLREMLSTFLSAGGEGNTLNFDELGINDVVDLLNDEKTDIHSVIREFGAMGRDEDPVIHFYEDFLKAYNAELRFQRGVFYTPKPVVSYIVRSVHELLQTEFGLEDGLADTTTWGEMVERFNAQPNTSSTRKRVSPSTPPTSDESPQPLTIPDGMTADDPFVQILDPATGTATFLVEVIDVIHKTMTAKWKKAGKNQAQCRDAWNEYVSQHLLPRVYGYELMMAPYAIAHMKIGLKLTETGYGFHSDERASVFDKLTRTTQFTCSKSAWEMVSRSRARVASS
;
A
#
# COMPACT_ATOMS: atom_id res chain seq x y z
N MET A 1 30.01 9.58 -13.65
CA MET A 1 28.82 9.58 -14.53
C MET A 1 27.75 10.38 -13.82
N ALA A 2 27.19 11.40 -14.48
CA ALA A 2 26.17 12.26 -13.87
C ALA A 2 24.91 11.42 -13.64
N THR A 3 24.54 11.20 -12.38
CA THR A 3 23.28 10.56 -12.00
C THR A 3 22.16 11.56 -12.26
N THR A 4 21.53 11.46 -13.42
CA THR A 4 20.40 12.32 -13.77
C THR A 4 19.16 11.89 -12.97
N SER A 5 18.46 12.88 -12.40
CA SER A 5 17.29 12.66 -11.56
C SER A 5 16.13 11.98 -12.34
N PRO A 6 15.35 11.08 -11.74
CA PRO A 6 14.08 10.55 -12.26
C PRO A 6 13.10 11.62 -12.82
N GLU A 7 13.29 12.88 -12.42
CA GLU A 7 12.59 14.05 -12.97
C GLU A 7 12.89 14.34 -14.44
N ALA A 8 13.97 13.80 -15.01
CA ALA A 8 14.28 13.93 -16.44
C ALA A 8 13.17 13.33 -17.31
N LEU A 9 12.64 12.16 -16.94
CA LEU A 9 11.53 11.50 -17.64
C LEU A 9 10.27 12.37 -17.69
N ARG A 10 10.02 13.18 -16.66
CA ARG A 10 8.86 14.08 -16.60
C ARG A 10 8.88 15.13 -17.72
N LYS A 11 10.08 15.52 -18.16
CA LYS A 11 10.27 16.56 -19.19
C LYS A 11 10.14 16.01 -20.61
N ILE A 12 10.13 14.68 -20.78
CA ILE A 12 10.03 14.03 -22.09
C ILE A 12 8.56 14.02 -22.56
N LYS A 13 8.25 14.88 -23.53
CA LYS A 13 6.92 15.03 -24.14
C LYS A 13 6.91 14.74 -25.64
N ARG A 14 8.09 14.60 -26.25
CA ARG A 14 8.30 14.45 -27.69
C ARG A 14 9.37 13.40 -27.99
N PHE A 15 9.34 12.84 -29.20
CA PHE A 15 10.29 11.82 -29.62
C PHE A 15 11.75 12.27 -29.68
N ASP A 16 12.05 13.52 -30.03
CA ASP A 16 13.41 14.07 -30.04
C ASP A 16 14.01 14.10 -28.61
N GLN A 17 13.20 14.49 -27.62
CA GLN A 17 13.60 14.48 -26.21
C GLN A 17 13.82 13.06 -25.68
N LEU A 18 12.98 12.11 -26.13
CA LEU A 18 13.15 10.71 -25.78
C LEU A 18 14.45 10.15 -26.38
N LEU A 19 14.73 10.47 -27.64
CA LEU A 19 15.93 9.99 -28.32
C LEU A 19 17.21 10.49 -27.62
N ALA A 20 17.23 11.76 -27.19
CA ALA A 20 18.31 12.30 -26.37
C ALA A 20 18.48 11.52 -25.05
N TYR A 21 17.38 11.21 -24.35
CA TYR A 21 17.43 10.37 -23.15
C TYR A 21 17.96 8.96 -23.44
N LEU A 22 17.50 8.30 -24.51
CA LEU A 22 17.97 6.96 -24.89
C LEU A 22 19.49 6.94 -25.17
N ARG A 23 20.00 7.98 -25.83
CA ARG A 23 21.43 8.15 -26.10
C ARG A 23 22.23 8.44 -24.82
N ASP A 24 21.80 9.45 -24.06
CA ASP A 24 22.60 10.00 -22.96
C ASP A 24 22.53 9.14 -21.68
N GLU A 25 21.43 8.40 -21.48
CA GLU A 25 21.16 7.66 -20.23
C GLU A 25 21.09 6.14 -20.38
N LEU A 26 20.80 5.63 -21.57
CA LEU A 26 20.63 4.20 -21.86
C LEU A 26 21.66 3.66 -22.88
N ASP A 27 22.68 4.46 -23.23
CA ASP A 27 23.78 4.09 -24.12
C ASP A 27 23.36 3.68 -25.55
N TRP A 28 22.22 4.19 -26.04
CA TRP A 28 21.82 3.90 -27.42
C TRP A 28 22.79 4.58 -28.41
N PRO A 29 23.35 3.86 -29.40
CA PRO A 29 24.33 4.39 -30.35
C PRO A 29 23.62 5.18 -31.45
N VAL A 30 22.96 6.26 -31.05
CA VAL A 30 22.28 7.20 -31.93
C VAL A 30 23.18 8.42 -32.09
N GLU A 31 23.48 8.76 -33.35
CA GLU A 31 24.25 9.97 -33.68
C GLU A 31 23.50 11.25 -33.27
N ASP A 32 24.22 12.36 -33.05
CA ASP A 32 23.63 13.65 -32.67
C ASP A 32 23.03 14.37 -33.90
N PHE A 33 22.09 13.69 -34.54
CA PHE A 33 21.35 14.14 -35.71
C PHE A 33 19.91 14.48 -35.34
N GLU A 34 19.24 15.25 -36.19
CA GLU A 34 17.82 15.53 -35.99
C GLU A 34 16.99 14.24 -36.11
N PHE A 35 15.87 14.18 -35.37
CA PHE A 35 15.02 12.97 -35.32
C PHE A 35 14.57 12.47 -36.71
N ASP A 36 14.35 13.39 -37.64
CA ASP A 36 13.96 13.06 -39.02
C ASP A 36 15.11 12.47 -39.86
N GLU A 37 16.37 12.76 -39.51
CA GLU A 37 17.55 12.22 -40.20
C GLU A 37 17.82 10.77 -39.80
N VAL A 38 17.52 10.41 -38.55
CA VAL A 38 17.73 9.04 -38.02
C VAL A 38 16.53 8.12 -38.20
N THR A 39 15.46 8.59 -38.84
CA THR A 39 14.24 7.80 -39.08
C THR A 39 13.89 7.68 -40.57
N PHE A 40 12.97 6.76 -40.87
CA PHE A 40 12.27 6.62 -42.15
C PHE A 40 10.78 6.82 -41.93
N ASP A 41 10.14 7.65 -42.75
CA ASP A 41 8.69 7.83 -42.75
C ASP A 41 7.97 6.67 -43.44
N TRP A 42 6.82 6.31 -42.87
CA TRP A 42 5.90 5.31 -43.43
C TRP A 42 4.54 5.94 -43.68
N ASP A 43 4.00 5.73 -44.88
CA ASP A 43 2.62 6.13 -45.17
C ASP A 43 1.63 5.13 -44.55
N PRO A 44 0.60 5.58 -43.80
CA PRO A 44 -0.48 4.71 -43.33
C PRO A 44 -1.15 3.89 -44.44
N GLU A 45 -1.26 4.42 -45.66
CA GLU A 45 -1.83 3.72 -46.82
C GLU A 45 -0.92 2.59 -47.33
N GLU A 46 0.41 2.77 -47.31
CA GLU A 46 1.39 1.71 -47.62
C GLU A 46 1.32 0.56 -46.60
N LEU A 47 0.98 0.89 -45.35
CA LEU A 47 0.73 -0.08 -44.30
C LEU A 47 -0.70 -0.66 -44.37
N GLY A 48 -1.50 -0.29 -45.37
CA GLY A 48 -2.86 -0.79 -45.57
C GLY A 48 -3.81 -0.46 -44.42
N ILE A 49 -3.61 0.69 -43.77
CA ILE A 49 -4.48 1.19 -42.71
C ILE A 49 -5.65 1.94 -43.35
N GLU A 50 -6.89 1.53 -43.05
CA GLU A 50 -8.08 2.22 -43.55
C GLU A 50 -8.07 3.71 -43.19
N LYS A 51 -8.56 4.57 -44.11
CA LYS A 51 -8.58 6.03 -43.97
C LYS A 51 -9.15 6.53 -42.63
N SER A 52 -10.17 5.85 -42.10
CA SER A 52 -10.80 6.17 -40.81
C SER A 52 -9.90 5.95 -39.59
N VAL A 53 -8.94 5.02 -39.69
CA VAL A 53 -7.93 4.74 -38.66
C VAL A 53 -6.65 5.53 -38.91
N ALA A 54 -6.27 5.70 -40.18
CA ALA A 54 -5.14 6.55 -40.59
C ALA A 54 -5.34 8.00 -40.13
N ALA A 55 -6.57 8.52 -40.17
CA ALA A 55 -6.92 9.85 -39.66
C ALA A 55 -6.56 10.07 -38.18
N LYS A 56 -6.39 8.99 -37.40
CA LYS A 56 -6.01 9.07 -35.97
C LYS A 56 -4.50 8.99 -35.73
N ILE A 57 -3.71 8.79 -36.79
CA ILE A 57 -2.26 8.66 -36.77
C ILE A 57 -1.67 9.90 -37.42
N GLN A 58 -0.87 10.65 -36.67
CA GLN A 58 -0.22 11.86 -37.18
C GLN A 58 1.07 11.54 -37.92
N SER A 59 1.83 10.53 -37.47
CA SER A 59 3.06 10.08 -38.13
C SER A 59 3.42 8.66 -37.72
N ILE A 60 4.06 7.93 -38.64
CA ILE A 60 4.66 6.61 -38.40
C ILE A 60 6.10 6.70 -38.91
N LYS A 61 7.07 6.57 -38.00
CA LYS A 61 8.50 6.67 -38.32
C LYS A 61 9.21 5.43 -37.81
N GLN A 62 10.06 4.83 -38.60
CA GLN A 62 10.93 3.72 -38.19
C GLN A 62 12.32 4.25 -37.89
N LEU A 63 12.91 3.88 -36.76
CA LEU A 63 14.31 4.20 -36.47
C LEU A 63 15.22 3.40 -37.42
N ARG A 64 16.22 4.07 -37.99
CA ARG A 64 17.26 3.41 -38.79
C ARG A 64 17.95 2.33 -37.94
N PRO A 65 18.34 1.18 -38.52
CA PRO A 65 19.13 0.19 -37.81
C PRO A 65 20.40 0.84 -37.24
N LEU A 66 20.64 0.65 -35.95
CA LEU A 66 21.78 1.25 -35.25
C LEU A 66 22.99 0.29 -35.22
N ALA A 67 22.79 -0.98 -35.56
CA ALA A 67 23.83 -1.98 -35.65
C ALA A 67 23.68 -2.83 -36.94
N SER A 68 24.82 -3.30 -37.45
CA SER A 68 24.83 -4.24 -38.58
C SER A 68 24.20 -5.57 -38.19
N GLY A 69 23.26 -6.06 -38.99
CA GLY A 69 22.56 -7.34 -38.72
C GLY A 69 21.44 -7.25 -37.69
N GLN A 70 21.02 -6.05 -37.28
CA GLN A 70 19.92 -5.84 -36.34
C GLN A 70 18.63 -6.52 -36.83
N GLN A 71 18.12 -7.47 -36.04
CA GLN A 71 16.95 -8.28 -36.39
C GLN A 71 15.62 -7.70 -35.89
N TRP A 72 15.65 -6.63 -35.10
CA TRP A 72 14.48 -5.97 -34.52
C TRP A 72 14.21 -4.58 -35.12
N GLY A 73 12.94 -4.18 -35.10
CA GLY A 73 12.46 -2.89 -35.61
C GLY A 73 11.91 -2.02 -34.50
N ILE A 74 12.16 -0.71 -34.58
CA ILE A 74 11.69 0.28 -33.61
C ILE A 74 10.86 1.32 -34.35
N PHE A 75 9.60 1.45 -33.97
CA PHE A 75 8.63 2.30 -34.65
C PHE A 75 8.10 3.37 -33.71
N PHE A 76 8.28 4.63 -34.08
CA PHE A 76 7.72 5.81 -33.43
C PHE A 76 6.40 6.18 -34.09
N VAL A 77 5.31 6.14 -33.32
CA VAL A 77 3.95 6.38 -33.81
C VAL A 77 3.29 7.49 -33.02
N LYS A 78 2.97 8.59 -33.70
CA LYS A 78 2.28 9.72 -33.09
C LYS A 78 0.78 9.61 -33.34
N PHE A 79 -0.01 9.71 -32.29
CA PHE A 79 -1.46 9.59 -32.35
C PHE A 79 -2.15 10.91 -31.98
N GLU A 80 -3.26 11.19 -32.66
CA GLU A 80 -4.13 12.32 -32.31
C GLU A 80 -5.02 12.05 -31.07
N PRO A 81 -5.60 10.85 -30.86
CA PRO A 81 -6.45 10.59 -29.71
C PRO A 81 -5.76 10.73 -28.34
N LYS A 82 -6.56 11.07 -27.32
CA LYS A 82 -6.09 11.16 -25.92
C LYS A 82 -5.67 9.82 -25.28
N ARG A 83 -6.03 8.70 -25.91
CA ARG A 83 -5.73 7.33 -25.46
C ARG A 83 -5.07 6.54 -26.57
N LEU A 84 -4.21 5.58 -26.21
CA LEU A 84 -3.49 4.74 -27.16
C LEU A 84 -4.46 3.93 -28.06
N PRO A 85 -4.48 4.14 -29.39
CA PRO A 85 -5.43 3.47 -30.28
C PRO A 85 -5.05 2.00 -30.55
N MET A 86 -5.51 1.09 -29.71
CA MET A 86 -5.21 -0.36 -29.78
C MET A 86 -5.48 -1.01 -31.14
N VAL A 87 -6.57 -0.62 -31.80
CA VAL A 87 -6.94 -1.15 -33.12
C VAL A 87 -5.93 -0.73 -34.18
N ALA A 88 -5.42 0.51 -34.11
CA ALA A 88 -4.37 1.00 -35.01
C ALA A 88 -3.06 0.24 -34.77
N MET A 89 -2.66 0.07 -33.49
CA MET A 89 -1.46 -0.67 -33.10
C MET A 89 -1.48 -2.13 -33.59
N ARG A 90 -2.62 -2.82 -33.45
CA ARG A 90 -2.78 -4.19 -33.95
C ARG A 90 -2.72 -4.28 -35.47
N ARG A 91 -3.29 -3.30 -36.17
CA ARG A 91 -3.23 -3.24 -37.65
C ARG A 91 -1.79 -3.00 -38.14
N LEU A 92 -1.05 -2.10 -37.48
CA LEU A 92 0.37 -1.88 -37.71
C LEU A 92 1.16 -3.18 -37.55
N LEU A 93 0.98 -3.87 -36.42
CA LEU A 93 1.64 -5.14 -36.16
C LEU A 93 1.37 -6.19 -37.25
N ASN A 94 0.11 -6.40 -37.61
CA ASN A 94 -0.28 -7.42 -38.60
C ASN A 94 0.34 -7.22 -39.99
N LYS A 95 0.86 -6.03 -40.27
CA LYS A 95 1.47 -5.66 -41.55
C LYS A 95 2.99 -5.72 -41.51
N LEU A 96 3.59 -5.44 -40.35
CA LEU A 96 5.03 -5.48 -40.14
C LEU A 96 5.56 -6.90 -39.82
N VAL A 97 4.68 -7.84 -39.43
CA VAL A 97 5.08 -9.20 -39.04
C VAL A 97 5.03 -10.21 -40.18
N ILE A 98 6.00 -11.13 -40.21
CA ILE A 98 6.08 -12.25 -41.16
C ILE A 98 4.82 -13.13 -41.09
N LYS A 99 4.17 -13.39 -42.24
CA LYS A 99 2.98 -14.27 -42.33
C LYS A 99 3.39 -15.70 -42.70
N LYS A 100 2.87 -16.71 -41.95
CA LYS A 100 3.11 -18.16 -42.19
C LYS A 100 2.69 -18.69 -43.58
N ARG A 101 2.04 -17.89 -44.42
CA ARG A 101 1.72 -18.18 -45.83
C ARG A 101 1.86 -16.89 -46.65
N ALA A 102 3.08 -16.48 -46.96
CA ALA A 102 3.33 -15.43 -47.94
C ALA A 102 3.75 -16.08 -49.26
N SER A 103 3.02 -15.79 -50.34
CA SER A 103 3.42 -16.15 -51.70
C SER A 103 4.62 -15.30 -52.13
N SER A 104 5.37 -15.78 -53.12
CA SER A 104 6.63 -15.23 -53.64
C SER A 104 6.59 -13.80 -54.22
N GLN A 105 5.52 -13.02 -53.98
CA GLN A 105 5.34 -11.65 -54.48
C GLN A 105 5.58 -10.55 -53.43
N SER A 106 5.79 -10.88 -52.14
CA SER A 106 6.00 -9.88 -51.06
C SER A 106 7.45 -9.83 -50.55
N ALA A 107 8.43 -10.13 -51.40
CA ALA A 107 9.83 -10.32 -50.99
C ALA A 107 10.59 -9.00 -50.66
N ASP A 108 10.06 -7.85 -51.06
CA ASP A 108 10.77 -6.54 -50.92
C ASP A 108 10.37 -5.73 -49.68
N GLN A 109 9.43 -6.20 -48.85
CA GLN A 109 9.04 -5.50 -47.62
C GLN A 109 9.73 -6.14 -46.41
N ALA A 110 10.55 -5.36 -45.70
CA ALA A 110 11.17 -5.82 -44.45
C ALA A 110 10.07 -6.29 -43.49
N SER A 111 10.18 -7.55 -43.04
CA SER A 111 9.20 -8.17 -42.15
C SER A 111 9.91 -8.76 -40.95
N TRP A 112 9.39 -8.47 -39.76
CA TRP A 112 9.98 -8.83 -38.49
C TRP A 112 9.24 -10.00 -37.84
N GLN A 113 9.89 -10.68 -36.90
CA GLN A 113 9.15 -11.48 -35.92
C GLN A 113 8.36 -10.53 -35.01
N MET A 114 7.16 -10.93 -34.59
CA MET A 114 6.31 -10.10 -33.72
C MET A 114 7.03 -9.66 -32.44
N ARG A 115 7.82 -10.57 -31.85
CA ARG A 115 8.56 -10.30 -30.62
C ARG A 115 9.76 -9.38 -30.81
N ASP A 116 10.08 -9.03 -32.06
CA ASP A 116 11.21 -8.18 -32.46
C ASP A 116 10.76 -6.77 -32.86
N LEU A 117 9.52 -6.39 -32.53
CA LEU A 117 8.97 -5.08 -32.83
C LEU A 117 8.68 -4.28 -31.56
N LEU A 118 9.42 -3.18 -31.38
CA LEU A 118 9.18 -2.18 -30.35
C LEU A 118 8.39 -1.03 -30.94
N PHE A 119 7.26 -0.68 -30.33
CA PHE A 119 6.54 0.53 -30.68
C PHE A 119 6.71 1.57 -29.58
N VAL A 120 7.13 2.76 -29.98
CA VAL A 120 7.17 3.97 -29.15
C VAL A 120 6.00 4.85 -29.59
N SER A 121 5.16 5.28 -28.67
CA SER A 121 3.97 6.06 -29.00
C SER A 121 3.89 7.36 -28.23
N GLU A 122 3.49 8.42 -28.93
CA GLU A 122 3.20 9.74 -28.38
C GLU A 122 1.71 10.03 -28.58
N TYR A 123 0.98 10.33 -27.50
CA TYR A 123 -0.47 10.58 -27.53
C TYR A 123 -0.91 11.47 -26.37
N GLY A 124 -2.12 12.03 -26.43
CA GLY A 124 -2.61 13.00 -25.45
C GLY A 124 -2.24 14.46 -25.77
N ASP A 125 -2.78 15.40 -25.00
CA ASP A 125 -2.67 16.84 -25.20
C ASP A 125 -2.28 17.60 -23.92
N GLY A 126 -1.54 18.71 -24.05
CA GLY A 126 -1.13 19.57 -22.93
C GLY A 126 -0.38 18.80 -21.82
N GLU A 127 -0.81 18.98 -20.58
CA GLU A 127 -0.31 18.25 -19.39
C GLU A 127 -0.70 16.75 -19.39
N GLY A 128 -1.65 16.35 -20.25
CA GLY A 128 -2.07 14.96 -20.46
C GLY A 128 -1.24 14.19 -21.48
N ARG A 129 -0.17 14.78 -22.02
CA ARG A 129 0.74 14.14 -22.99
C ARG A 129 1.45 12.95 -22.34
N LYS A 130 1.50 11.83 -23.07
CA LYS A 130 2.14 10.59 -22.63
C LYS A 130 3.05 10.04 -23.70
N ILE A 131 4.12 9.42 -23.24
CA ILE A 131 4.99 8.55 -24.03
C ILE A 131 4.80 7.13 -23.54
N SER A 132 4.77 6.17 -24.46
CA SER A 132 4.73 4.76 -24.10
C SER A 132 5.60 3.90 -24.99
N PHE A 133 6.28 2.94 -24.38
CA PHE A 133 6.84 1.79 -25.08
C PHE A 133 5.83 0.64 -25.07
N ALA A 134 5.73 -0.09 -26.16
CA ALA A 134 4.78 -1.17 -26.33
C ALA A 134 5.38 -2.35 -27.09
N GLN A 135 5.07 -3.55 -26.63
CA GLN A 135 5.48 -4.83 -27.22
C GLN A 135 4.27 -5.75 -27.38
N PHE A 136 4.24 -6.53 -28.46
CA PHE A 136 3.25 -7.58 -28.64
C PHE A 136 3.81 -8.95 -28.27
N THR A 137 3.02 -9.74 -27.55
CA THR A 137 3.34 -11.13 -27.20
C THR A 137 2.32 -12.10 -27.78
N ASP A 138 2.76 -13.35 -27.97
CA ASP A 138 1.88 -14.43 -28.43
C ASP A 138 0.69 -14.60 -27.50
N ALA A 139 -0.42 -15.00 -28.09
CA ALA A 139 -1.63 -15.38 -27.37
C ALA A 139 -1.83 -16.88 -27.45
N SER A 140 -2.58 -17.44 -26.50
CA SER A 140 -3.00 -18.85 -26.54
C SER A 140 -3.70 -19.17 -27.89
N PRO A 141 -3.66 -20.42 -28.37
CA PRO A 141 -4.27 -20.80 -29.64
C PRO A 141 -5.72 -20.30 -29.73
N GLY A 142 -6.03 -19.50 -30.77
CA GLY A 142 -7.37 -18.92 -30.99
C GLY A 142 -7.54 -17.46 -30.55
N ASN A 143 -6.57 -16.86 -29.83
CA ASN A 143 -6.64 -15.48 -29.35
C ASN A 143 -5.78 -14.49 -30.15
N LEU A 144 -6.16 -13.21 -30.13
CA LEU A 144 -5.38 -12.12 -30.75
C LEU A 144 -4.11 -11.81 -29.94
N PRO A 145 -3.01 -11.39 -30.60
CA PRO A 145 -1.79 -10.94 -29.91
C PRO A 145 -2.06 -9.90 -28.83
N THR A 146 -1.34 -10.07 -27.72
CA THR A 146 -1.49 -9.25 -26.54
C THR A 146 -0.53 -8.06 -26.60
N LEU A 147 -1.04 -6.83 -26.46
CA LEU A 147 -0.18 -5.66 -26.32
C LEU A 147 0.17 -5.43 -24.85
N LYS A 148 1.47 -5.33 -24.55
CA LYS A 148 2.00 -4.93 -23.26
C LYS A 148 2.63 -3.55 -23.36
N VAL A 149 2.41 -2.68 -22.37
CA VAL A 149 2.75 -1.24 -22.45
C VAL A 149 3.38 -0.72 -21.17
N LEU A 150 4.49 0.01 -21.30
CA LEU A 150 5.11 0.84 -20.27
C LEU A 150 4.94 2.30 -20.66
N ALA A 151 4.21 3.10 -19.87
CA ALA A 151 3.86 4.47 -20.22
C ALA A 151 4.10 5.47 -19.08
N TRP A 152 4.55 6.66 -19.43
CA TRP A 152 4.75 7.77 -18.50
C TRP A 152 4.30 9.12 -19.05
N GLY A 153 4.20 10.11 -18.17
CA GLY A 153 3.78 11.47 -18.50
C GLY A 153 3.96 12.44 -17.34
N GLU A 154 3.59 13.70 -17.55
CA GLU A 154 3.88 14.81 -16.63
C GLU A 154 3.15 14.69 -15.28
N THR A 155 1.92 14.16 -15.30
CA THR A 155 1.07 14.03 -14.11
C THR A 155 1.44 12.88 -13.18
N GLN A 156 2.48 12.10 -13.50
CA GLN A 156 2.88 10.97 -12.68
C GLN A 156 3.71 11.39 -11.47
N THR A 157 3.54 10.67 -10.35
CA THR A 157 4.25 10.93 -9.10
C THR A 157 5.76 10.65 -9.25
N LYS A 158 6.56 11.21 -8.34
CA LYS A 158 8.02 10.98 -8.33
C LYS A 158 8.38 9.49 -8.24
N LEU A 159 7.68 8.75 -7.37
CA LEU A 159 7.87 7.30 -7.20
C LEU A 159 7.54 6.50 -8.47
N THR A 160 6.49 6.89 -9.21
CA THR A 160 6.16 6.26 -10.49
C THR A 160 7.25 6.52 -11.52
N LEU A 161 7.80 7.73 -11.58
CA LEU A 161 8.88 8.06 -12.51
C LEU A 161 10.19 7.36 -12.14
N GLU A 162 10.49 7.20 -10.84
CA GLU A 162 11.62 6.39 -10.34
C GLU A 162 11.53 4.92 -10.77
N ASP A 163 10.36 4.29 -10.62
CA ASP A 163 10.12 2.91 -11.06
C ASP A 163 10.23 2.76 -12.59
N VAL A 164 9.69 3.72 -13.36
CA VAL A 164 9.83 3.72 -14.82
C VAL A 164 11.30 3.87 -15.21
N ASP A 165 12.03 4.84 -14.65
CA ASP A 165 13.46 5.05 -14.91
C ASP A 165 14.27 3.78 -14.60
N GLN A 166 14.03 3.15 -13.44
CA GLN A 166 14.68 1.89 -13.07
C GLN A 166 14.39 0.77 -14.08
N LYS A 167 13.14 0.64 -14.54
CA LYS A 167 12.77 -0.36 -15.57
C LYS A 167 13.45 -0.07 -16.90
N LEU A 168 13.48 1.20 -17.33
CA LEU A 168 14.17 1.60 -18.56
C LEU A 168 15.66 1.29 -18.49
N ARG A 169 16.35 1.64 -17.39
CA ARG A 169 17.78 1.35 -17.21
C ARG A 169 18.09 -0.15 -17.11
N SER A 170 17.23 -0.91 -16.45
CA SER A 170 17.44 -2.35 -16.27
C SER A 170 17.25 -3.11 -17.59
N HIS A 171 16.21 -2.74 -18.36
CA HIS A 171 15.73 -3.56 -19.47
C HIS A 171 15.93 -2.96 -20.86
N LEU A 172 16.07 -1.64 -20.99
CA LEU A 172 16.16 -0.94 -22.29
C LEU A 172 17.50 -0.24 -22.53
N THR A 173 18.50 -0.44 -21.67
CA THR A 173 19.90 -0.09 -21.98
C THR A 173 20.39 -0.88 -23.19
N TRP A 174 21.08 -0.22 -24.12
CA TRP A 174 21.55 -0.84 -25.37
C TRP A 174 22.41 -2.08 -25.09
N PRO A 175 22.24 -3.18 -25.85
CA PRO A 175 22.99 -4.41 -25.60
C PRO A 175 24.47 -4.26 -25.96
N ASP A 176 25.36 -4.86 -25.16
CA ASP A 176 26.80 -4.91 -25.43
C ASP A 176 27.11 -5.68 -26.73
N ASP A 177 26.34 -6.73 -27.01
CA ASP A 177 26.37 -7.47 -28.28
C ASP A 177 25.02 -7.34 -29.02
N PRO A 178 24.88 -6.40 -29.97
CA PRO A 178 23.65 -6.23 -30.73
C PRO A 178 23.41 -7.34 -31.77
N SER A 179 24.33 -8.29 -31.94
CA SER A 179 24.11 -9.44 -32.81
C SER A 179 23.32 -10.57 -32.11
N ASP A 180 23.32 -10.60 -30.77
CA ASP A 180 22.52 -11.53 -29.98
C ASP A 180 21.08 -11.03 -29.78
N ALA A 181 20.27 -11.22 -30.83
CA ALA A 181 18.86 -10.87 -30.81
C ALA A 181 18.05 -11.65 -29.75
N ALA A 182 18.52 -12.81 -29.27
CA ALA A 182 17.80 -13.59 -28.26
C ALA A 182 18.00 -13.00 -26.86
N ALA A 183 19.24 -12.69 -26.48
CA ALA A 183 19.56 -12.04 -25.22
C ALA A 183 18.95 -10.64 -25.14
N TRP A 184 19.02 -9.87 -26.24
CA TRP A 184 18.30 -8.59 -26.33
C TRP A 184 16.82 -8.83 -26.05
N ARG A 185 16.19 -9.78 -26.76
CA ARG A 185 14.75 -10.09 -26.67
C ARG A 185 14.26 -10.37 -25.26
N GLU A 186 15.00 -11.22 -24.55
CA GLU A 186 14.68 -11.57 -23.17
C GLU A 186 14.78 -10.33 -22.27
N ARG A 187 15.86 -9.55 -22.39
CA ARG A 187 16.12 -8.37 -21.56
C ARG A 187 15.04 -7.29 -21.70
N TRP A 188 14.75 -6.81 -22.91
CA TRP A 188 13.79 -5.72 -23.10
C TRP A 188 12.34 -6.14 -22.87
N SER A 189 11.96 -7.39 -23.20
CA SER A 189 10.62 -7.91 -22.92
C SER A 189 10.30 -7.89 -21.42
N GLY A 190 11.33 -8.00 -20.56
CA GLY A 190 11.21 -7.86 -19.12
C GLY A 190 10.70 -6.48 -18.65
N ALA A 191 10.85 -5.42 -19.46
CA ALA A 191 10.25 -4.11 -19.19
C ALA A 191 8.72 -4.13 -19.32
N PHE A 192 8.19 -5.02 -20.16
CA PHE A 192 6.79 -5.09 -20.57
C PHE A 192 6.11 -6.27 -19.89
N LYS A 193 5.77 -6.10 -18.61
CA LYS A 193 5.10 -7.17 -17.85
C LYS A 193 3.59 -7.20 -18.08
N HIS A 194 2.96 -6.02 -18.19
CA HIS A 194 1.50 -5.87 -18.09
C HIS A 194 0.78 -5.68 -19.43
N ARG A 195 -0.41 -6.30 -19.59
CA ARG A 195 -1.30 -6.09 -20.76
C ARG A 195 -1.92 -4.68 -20.74
N HIS A 196 -2.06 -4.04 -21.91
CA HIS A 196 -2.76 -2.77 -22.03
C HIS A 196 -4.25 -2.91 -21.67
N GLY A 197 -4.73 -2.08 -20.73
CA GLY A 197 -6.15 -2.04 -20.33
C GLY A 197 -6.63 -3.23 -19.49
N HIS A 198 -5.75 -4.11 -19.03
CA HIS A 198 -6.09 -5.28 -18.22
C HIS A 198 -5.14 -5.36 -17.03
N VAL A 199 -5.22 -4.33 -16.17
CA VAL A 199 -4.45 -4.23 -14.95
C VAL A 199 -5.34 -3.60 -13.91
N ILE A 200 -5.47 -4.22 -12.74
CA ILE A 200 -6.00 -3.55 -11.56
C ILE A 200 -4.95 -2.52 -11.17
N LYS A 201 -5.21 -1.25 -11.48
CA LYS A 201 -4.29 -0.14 -11.23
C LYS A 201 -4.74 0.76 -10.11
N THR A 202 -6.03 0.71 -9.80
CA THR A 202 -6.64 1.58 -8.80
C THR A 202 -7.00 0.81 -7.55
N SER A 203 -6.88 1.50 -6.42
CA SER A 203 -7.37 1.07 -5.11
C SER A 203 -8.80 0.53 -5.18
N LYS A 204 -9.69 1.24 -5.87
CA LYS A 204 -11.09 0.88 -6.05
C LYS A 204 -11.32 -0.41 -6.83
N GLU A 205 -10.61 -0.60 -7.95
CA GLU A 205 -10.70 -1.84 -8.73
C GLU A 205 -10.25 -3.04 -7.89
N LEU A 206 -9.15 -2.89 -7.15
CA LEU A 206 -8.66 -3.95 -6.27
C LEU A 206 -9.63 -4.25 -5.13
N ALA A 207 -10.16 -3.21 -4.49
CA ALA A 207 -11.14 -3.33 -3.42
C ALA A 207 -12.41 -4.07 -3.88
N THR A 208 -12.88 -3.77 -5.09
CA THR A 208 -14.06 -4.43 -5.68
C THR A 208 -13.79 -5.91 -5.95
N GLN A 209 -12.64 -6.25 -6.54
CA GLN A 209 -12.29 -7.64 -6.83
C GLN A 209 -12.05 -8.47 -5.56
N LEU A 210 -11.36 -7.89 -4.56
CA LEU A 210 -11.20 -8.54 -3.26
C LEU A 210 -12.54 -8.74 -2.54
N ALA A 211 -13.49 -7.82 -2.68
CA ALA A 211 -14.82 -7.98 -2.13
C ALA A 211 -15.59 -9.14 -2.77
N GLU A 212 -15.50 -9.32 -4.09
CA GLU A 212 -16.10 -10.46 -4.80
C GLU A 212 -15.52 -11.79 -4.30
N LEU A 213 -14.19 -11.86 -4.15
CA LEU A 213 -13.51 -13.05 -3.63
C LEU A 213 -13.85 -13.31 -2.16
N ALA A 214 -13.88 -12.27 -1.32
CA ALA A 214 -14.30 -12.39 0.07
C ALA A 214 -15.72 -12.94 0.17
N LYS A 215 -16.64 -12.50 -0.70
CA LYS A 215 -18.02 -13.00 -0.72
C LYS A 215 -18.07 -14.48 -1.10
N ALA A 216 -17.25 -14.91 -2.06
CA ALA A 216 -17.13 -16.31 -2.41
C ALA A 216 -16.57 -17.16 -1.25
N ILE A 217 -15.57 -16.64 -0.52
CA ILE A 217 -15.04 -17.30 0.69
C ILE A 217 -16.14 -17.43 1.76
N TYR A 218 -16.92 -16.38 1.97
CA TYR A 218 -18.06 -16.39 2.91
C TYR A 218 -19.09 -17.45 2.53
N GLU A 219 -19.55 -17.47 1.27
CA GLU A 219 -20.55 -18.44 0.78
C GLU A 219 -20.04 -19.89 0.96
N LYS A 220 -18.80 -20.16 0.57
CA LYS A 220 -18.15 -21.47 0.75
C LYS A 220 -18.00 -21.86 2.22
N ALA A 221 -17.66 -20.91 3.09
CA ALA A 221 -17.53 -21.16 4.53
C ALA A 221 -18.89 -21.49 5.18
N VAL A 222 -19.96 -20.81 4.76
CA VAL A 222 -21.33 -21.13 5.21
C VAL A 222 -21.73 -22.54 4.75
N GLU A 223 -21.57 -22.83 3.46
CA GLU A 223 -21.87 -24.17 2.90
C GLU A 223 -21.09 -25.27 3.63
N ALA A 224 -19.80 -25.03 3.90
CA ALA A 224 -18.96 -25.97 4.63
C ALA A 224 -19.48 -26.17 6.07
N LEU A 225 -19.80 -25.11 6.80
CA LEU A 225 -20.31 -25.20 8.18
C LEU A 225 -21.67 -25.91 8.28
N GLU A 226 -22.50 -25.85 7.24
CA GLU A 226 -23.80 -26.56 7.21
C GLU A 226 -23.66 -28.07 7.09
N VAL A 227 -22.64 -28.55 6.37
CA VAL A 227 -22.40 -29.98 6.12
C VAL A 227 -21.39 -30.61 7.06
N GLU A 228 -20.58 -29.78 7.72
CA GLU A 228 -19.49 -30.22 8.58
C GLU A 228 -20.00 -30.74 9.93
N THR A 229 -19.38 -31.81 10.41
CA THR A 229 -19.70 -32.37 11.74
C THR A 229 -19.06 -31.55 12.85
N GLU A 230 -19.46 -31.79 14.10
CA GLU A 230 -18.87 -31.14 15.29
C GLU A 230 -17.35 -31.25 15.41
N ASN A 231 -16.75 -32.26 14.75
CA ASN A 231 -15.32 -32.52 14.76
C ASN A 231 -14.58 -31.92 13.56
N GLY A 232 -15.29 -31.31 12.62
CA GLY A 232 -14.68 -30.69 11.47
C GLY A 232 -13.93 -29.40 11.81
N PRO A 233 -12.92 -29.06 11.01
CA PRO A 233 -12.03 -27.95 11.28
C PRO A 233 -12.70 -26.57 11.35
N LEU A 234 -13.67 -26.20 10.49
CA LEU A 234 -14.33 -24.88 10.58
C LEU A 234 -15.24 -24.78 11.82
N THR A 235 -15.90 -25.87 12.20
CA THR A 235 -16.79 -25.94 13.37
C THR A 235 -16.01 -25.89 14.67
N LYS A 236 -14.86 -26.58 14.74
CA LYS A 236 -13.90 -26.42 15.84
C LYS A 236 -13.41 -24.98 15.95
N LEU A 237 -13.19 -24.33 14.81
CA LEU A 237 -12.75 -22.96 14.77
C LEU A 237 -13.83 -21.98 15.24
N LEU A 238 -15.06 -22.11 14.77
CA LEU A 238 -16.22 -21.37 15.28
C LEU A 238 -16.31 -21.49 16.81
N ARG A 239 -16.18 -22.70 17.37
CA ARG A 239 -16.21 -22.93 18.83
C ARG A 239 -15.06 -22.23 19.56
N ALA A 240 -13.85 -22.27 18.99
CA ALA A 240 -12.72 -21.55 19.55
C ALA A 240 -13.00 -20.04 19.60
N PHE A 241 -13.58 -19.47 18.53
CA PHE A 241 -13.99 -18.07 18.51
C PHE A 241 -15.13 -17.74 19.46
N GLN A 242 -16.09 -18.66 19.65
CA GLN A 242 -17.15 -18.49 20.64
C GLN A 242 -16.59 -18.43 22.06
N GLN A 243 -15.68 -19.34 22.38
CA GLN A 243 -15.05 -19.41 23.70
C GLN A 243 -14.15 -18.19 23.98
N ALA A 244 -13.44 -17.73 22.96
CA ALA A 244 -12.36 -16.77 23.13
C ALA A 244 -12.76 -15.32 22.84
N LEU A 245 -13.74 -15.06 21.94
CA LEU A 245 -14.06 -13.72 21.43
C LEU A 245 -15.53 -13.29 21.62
N ILE A 246 -16.46 -14.06 21.07
CA ILE A 246 -17.88 -13.70 20.97
C ILE A 246 -18.73 -14.93 21.29
N GLN A 247 -19.18 -15.06 22.54
CA GLN A 247 -19.94 -16.22 23.00
C GLN A 247 -21.18 -16.51 22.15
N ASP A 248 -21.86 -15.47 21.66
CA ASP A 248 -23.08 -15.58 20.86
C ASP A 248 -22.81 -15.57 19.34
N LEU A 249 -21.60 -15.94 18.90
CA LEU A 249 -21.24 -15.93 17.48
C LEU A 249 -22.00 -17.03 16.72
N THR A 250 -22.78 -16.62 15.72
CA THR A 250 -23.51 -17.55 14.84
C THR A 250 -22.60 -18.08 13.73
N PRO A 251 -22.89 -19.23 13.10
CA PRO A 251 -22.12 -19.73 11.96
C PRO A 251 -22.00 -18.70 10.82
N ASP A 252 -23.09 -18.01 10.51
CA ASP A 252 -23.15 -16.96 9.49
C ASP A 252 -22.23 -15.77 9.82
N SER A 253 -22.34 -15.22 11.03
CA SER A 253 -21.50 -14.10 11.47
C SER A 253 -20.03 -14.49 11.63
N PHE A 254 -19.75 -15.76 11.93
CA PHE A 254 -18.40 -16.31 11.92
C PHE A 254 -17.84 -16.42 10.50
N ALA A 255 -18.59 -16.96 9.54
CA ALA A 255 -18.17 -17.06 8.15
C ALA A 255 -17.86 -15.68 7.55
N ASP A 256 -18.69 -14.69 7.87
CA ASP A 256 -18.50 -13.31 7.42
C ASP A 256 -17.22 -12.68 8.02
N MET A 257 -17.02 -12.85 9.33
CA MET A 257 -15.80 -12.41 10.00
C MET A 257 -14.56 -13.12 9.44
N TYR A 258 -14.66 -14.43 9.18
CA TYR A 258 -13.60 -15.26 8.62
C TYR A 258 -13.16 -14.74 7.24
N ALA A 259 -14.12 -14.57 6.32
CA ALA A 259 -13.86 -14.11 4.96
C ALA A 259 -13.18 -12.73 4.92
N GLN A 260 -13.69 -11.78 5.70
CA GLN A 260 -13.09 -10.43 5.78
C GLN A 260 -11.69 -10.47 6.38
N THR A 261 -11.50 -11.20 7.48
CA THR A 261 -10.23 -11.22 8.20
C THR A 261 -9.12 -11.84 7.36
N ILE A 262 -9.40 -12.94 6.64
CA ILE A 262 -8.42 -13.56 5.74
C ILE A 262 -8.10 -12.65 4.56
N THR A 263 -9.12 -12.08 3.91
CA THR A 263 -8.92 -11.21 2.75
C THR A 263 -8.08 -9.98 3.12
N TYR A 264 -8.39 -9.32 4.24
CA TYR A 264 -7.60 -8.19 4.74
C TYR A 264 -6.23 -8.60 5.27
N GLY A 265 -6.12 -9.77 5.90
CA GLY A 265 -4.82 -10.31 6.33
C GLY A 265 -3.89 -10.53 5.16
N LEU A 266 -4.38 -11.14 4.07
CA LEU A 266 -3.64 -11.34 2.83
C LEU A 266 -3.28 -10.02 2.14
N PHE A 267 -4.25 -9.10 2.06
CA PHE A 267 -4.00 -7.77 1.49
C PHE A 267 -2.96 -6.98 2.32
N SER A 268 -3.07 -7.00 3.65
CA SER A 268 -2.10 -6.34 4.54
C SER A 268 -0.72 -6.98 4.43
N ALA A 269 -0.64 -8.30 4.31
CA ALA A 269 0.62 -9.02 4.09
C ALA A 269 1.23 -8.65 2.74
N ALA A 270 0.42 -8.56 1.69
CA ALA A 270 0.85 -8.06 0.39
C ALA A 270 1.42 -6.64 0.51
N VAL A 271 0.66 -5.70 1.07
CA VAL A 271 1.13 -4.32 1.24
C VAL A 271 2.42 -4.24 2.07
N SER A 272 2.52 -5.02 3.15
CA SER A 272 3.68 -5.01 4.05
C SER A 272 4.94 -5.62 3.42
N SER A 273 4.80 -6.68 2.62
CA SER A 273 5.93 -7.27 1.89
C SER A 273 6.56 -6.29 0.89
N TYR A 274 5.80 -5.27 0.46
CA TYR A 274 6.28 -4.20 -0.41
C TYR A 274 6.74 -2.93 0.35
N ALA A 275 6.29 -2.70 1.59
CA ALA A 275 6.50 -1.44 2.31
C ALA A 275 7.82 -1.35 3.08
N GLY A 276 8.46 -2.46 3.49
CA GLY A 276 9.77 -2.35 4.14
C GLY A 276 10.31 -3.62 4.79
N ASP A 277 11.35 -4.19 4.18
CA ASP A 277 12.48 -4.82 4.88
C ASP A 277 13.70 -4.89 3.94
N PRO A 278 14.84 -4.27 4.27
CA PRO A 278 16.10 -4.45 3.55
C PRO A 278 16.61 -5.90 3.51
N LYS A 279 16.10 -6.80 4.37
CA LYS A 279 16.39 -8.25 4.30
C LYS A 279 15.69 -8.95 3.14
N TYR A 280 14.57 -8.41 2.64
CA TYR A 280 13.84 -8.96 1.49
C TYR A 280 14.11 -8.09 0.25
N ASN A 281 15.37 -8.14 -0.22
CA ASN A 281 15.74 -7.62 -1.53
C ASN A 281 15.02 -8.42 -2.64
N GLY A 282 13.86 -7.94 -3.07
CA GLY A 282 13.09 -8.52 -4.18
C GLY A 282 11.73 -9.06 -3.76
N ARG A 283 10.82 -9.15 -4.75
CA ARG A 283 9.46 -9.71 -4.61
C ARG A 283 9.46 -10.92 -3.69
N SER A 284 8.91 -10.80 -2.49
CA SER A 284 8.37 -11.96 -1.80
C SER A 284 6.95 -12.14 -2.29
N GLU A 285 6.76 -13.13 -3.18
CA GLU A 285 5.43 -13.64 -3.53
C GLU A 285 4.65 -13.89 -2.23
N VAL A 286 3.42 -13.41 -2.18
CA VAL A 286 2.53 -13.62 -1.05
C VAL A 286 2.03 -15.05 -1.15
N THR A 287 2.71 -16.02 -0.53
CA THR A 287 2.19 -17.39 -0.50
C THR A 287 1.40 -17.63 0.79
N THR A 288 0.44 -18.55 0.77
CA THR A 288 -0.32 -19.00 1.94
C THR A 288 0.62 -19.47 3.07
N ASP A 289 1.72 -20.16 2.72
CA ASP A 289 2.75 -20.59 3.68
C ASP A 289 3.56 -19.44 4.30
N LYS A 290 3.75 -18.35 3.55
CA LYS A 290 4.42 -17.13 4.03
C LYS A 290 3.46 -16.17 4.73
N MET A 291 2.14 -16.38 4.66
CA MET A 291 1.14 -15.49 5.24
C MET A 291 1.39 -15.19 6.72
N VAL A 292 1.69 -16.21 7.53
CA VAL A 292 2.03 -16.05 8.96
C VAL A 292 3.35 -15.34 9.18
N GLN A 293 4.27 -15.42 8.23
CA GLN A 293 5.58 -14.77 8.30
C GLN A 293 5.52 -13.31 7.81
N LEU A 294 4.56 -12.99 6.93
CA LEU A 294 4.37 -11.67 6.31
C LEU A 294 3.42 -10.77 7.11
N VAL A 295 2.60 -11.33 8.01
CA VAL A 295 1.84 -10.54 8.98
C VAL A 295 2.85 -9.84 9.90
N PRO A 296 2.88 -8.50 9.94
CA PRO A 296 3.84 -7.77 10.75
C PRO A 296 3.79 -8.20 12.21
N ASN A 297 4.93 -8.18 12.92
CA ASN A 297 5.02 -8.50 14.36
C ASN A 297 4.05 -7.67 15.23
N THR A 298 3.55 -6.56 14.68
CA THR A 298 2.53 -5.74 15.32
C THR A 298 1.22 -6.49 15.54
N ASN A 299 0.86 -7.51 14.73
CA ASN A 299 -0.42 -8.22 14.83
C ASN A 299 -0.25 -9.70 15.25
N PRO A 300 0.06 -9.98 16.53
CA PRO A 300 0.26 -11.34 17.03
C PRO A 300 -1.00 -12.19 16.96
N PHE A 301 -2.17 -11.57 17.13
CA PHE A 301 -3.43 -12.30 17.17
C PHE A 301 -3.77 -12.84 15.78
N LEU A 302 -3.71 -11.98 14.75
CA LEU A 302 -3.89 -12.42 13.36
C LEU A 302 -2.84 -13.47 13.01
N ARG A 303 -1.58 -13.28 13.43
CA ARG A 303 -0.51 -14.25 13.21
C ARG A 303 -0.79 -15.59 13.89
N GLU A 304 -1.20 -15.60 15.15
CA GLU A 304 -1.51 -16.80 15.92
C GLU A 304 -2.76 -17.49 15.39
N MET A 305 -3.81 -16.72 15.07
CA MET A 305 -5.03 -17.17 14.43
C MET A 305 -4.75 -17.82 13.08
N LEU A 306 -4.02 -17.14 12.19
CA LEU A 306 -3.61 -17.70 10.90
C LEU A 306 -2.65 -18.90 11.08
N SER A 307 -1.76 -18.87 12.07
CA SER A 307 -0.88 -20.01 12.36
C SER A 307 -1.65 -21.21 12.89
N THR A 308 -2.71 -20.99 13.67
CA THR A 308 -3.63 -22.02 14.14
C THR A 308 -4.44 -22.54 12.96
N PHE A 309 -4.86 -21.68 12.03
CA PHE A 309 -5.54 -22.10 10.79
C PHE A 309 -4.64 -22.96 9.91
N LEU A 310 -3.37 -22.58 9.75
CA LEU A 310 -2.39 -23.34 8.95
C LEU A 310 -1.96 -24.64 9.65
N SER A 311 -1.78 -24.62 10.98
CA SER A 311 -1.26 -25.76 11.75
C SER A 311 -2.34 -26.77 12.16
N ALA A 312 -3.61 -26.33 12.27
CA ALA A 312 -4.74 -27.25 12.40
C ALA A 312 -4.92 -28.14 11.16
N GLY A 313 -4.20 -27.84 10.07
CA GLY A 313 -4.04 -28.68 8.89
C GLY A 313 -2.86 -29.65 8.93
N GLY A 314 -2.63 -30.34 10.05
CA GLY A 314 -1.61 -31.40 10.17
C GLY A 314 -2.21 -32.80 10.28
N GLU A 315 -1.86 -33.67 9.32
CA GLU A 315 -2.16 -35.11 9.13
C GLU A 315 -3.64 -35.54 9.15
N GLY A 316 -4.27 -35.40 7.97
CA GLY A 316 -5.47 -36.15 7.58
C GLY A 316 -6.80 -35.37 7.58
N ASN A 317 -6.81 -34.12 8.07
CA ASN A 317 -8.03 -33.31 8.18
C ASN A 317 -7.75 -31.81 7.91
N THR A 318 -6.96 -31.53 6.87
CA THR A 318 -6.57 -30.18 6.43
C THR A 318 -7.77 -29.36 5.97
N LEU A 319 -7.91 -28.15 6.51
CA LEU A 319 -8.70 -27.09 5.89
C LEU A 319 -8.06 -26.81 4.52
N ASN A 320 -8.72 -27.23 3.43
CA ASN A 320 -8.17 -27.04 2.11
C ASN A 320 -8.42 -25.59 1.68
N PHE A 321 -7.35 -24.78 1.68
CA PHE A 321 -7.42 -23.35 1.30
C PHE A 321 -7.96 -23.16 -0.12
N ASP A 322 -7.78 -24.14 -1.01
CA ASP A 322 -8.42 -24.16 -2.33
C ASP A 322 -9.94 -24.30 -2.23
N GLU A 323 -10.45 -25.20 -1.38
CA GLU A 323 -11.89 -25.45 -1.23
C GLU A 323 -12.61 -24.18 -0.78
N LEU A 324 -12.00 -23.42 0.13
CA LEU A 324 -12.56 -22.16 0.62
C LEU A 324 -12.29 -20.96 -0.29
N GLY A 325 -11.52 -21.09 -1.38
CA GLY A 325 -11.25 -19.99 -2.32
C GLY A 325 -10.23 -18.96 -1.82
N ILE A 326 -9.39 -19.33 -0.84
CA ILE A 326 -8.38 -18.42 -0.29
C ILE A 326 -7.22 -18.25 -1.26
N ASN A 327 -6.89 -19.29 -2.03
CA ASN A 327 -5.88 -19.21 -3.07
C ASN A 327 -6.30 -18.28 -4.22
N ASP A 328 -7.60 -18.07 -4.46
CA ASP A 328 -8.05 -17.08 -5.44
C ASP A 328 -7.65 -15.65 -5.04
N VAL A 329 -7.65 -15.34 -3.73
CA VAL A 329 -7.19 -14.04 -3.20
C VAL A 329 -5.68 -13.91 -3.33
N VAL A 330 -4.95 -14.98 -3.03
CA VAL A 330 -3.49 -15.05 -3.20
C VAL A 330 -3.11 -14.84 -4.66
N ASP A 331 -3.79 -15.55 -5.57
CA ASP A 331 -3.60 -15.46 -6.99
C ASP A 331 -3.91 -14.06 -7.48
N LEU A 332 -5.00 -13.43 -7.04
CA LEU A 332 -5.32 -12.04 -7.38
C LEU A 332 -4.20 -11.07 -6.94
N LEU A 333 -3.70 -11.20 -5.71
CA LEU A 333 -2.69 -10.30 -5.15
C LEU A 333 -1.31 -10.49 -5.78
N ASN A 334 -1.00 -11.70 -6.25
CA ASN A 334 0.24 -12.02 -6.96
C ASN A 334 0.12 -11.96 -8.49
N ASP A 335 -1.11 -11.88 -9.04
CA ASP A 335 -1.33 -11.88 -10.50
C ASP A 335 -0.51 -10.74 -11.09
N GLU A 336 0.20 -11.02 -12.18
CA GLU A 336 0.93 -10.03 -12.94
C GLU A 336 0.03 -8.88 -13.45
N LYS A 337 -1.30 -9.06 -13.45
CA LYS A 337 -2.31 -8.05 -13.76
C LYS A 337 -2.68 -7.17 -12.56
N THR A 338 -2.25 -7.47 -11.34
CA THR A 338 -2.49 -6.64 -10.16
C THR A 338 -1.26 -5.80 -9.88
N ASP A 339 -1.33 -4.51 -10.19
CA ASP A 339 -0.23 -3.59 -9.89
C ASP A 339 -0.40 -3.05 -8.47
N ILE A 340 -0.04 -3.89 -7.49
CA ILE A 340 -0.05 -3.53 -6.08
C ILE A 340 0.83 -2.30 -5.80
N HIS A 341 1.89 -2.06 -6.59
CA HIS A 341 2.69 -0.84 -6.48
C HIS A 341 1.88 0.40 -6.87
N SER A 342 1.05 0.33 -7.92
CA SER A 342 0.16 1.44 -8.27
C SER A 342 -0.86 1.71 -7.16
N VAL A 343 -1.42 0.66 -6.54
CA VAL A 343 -2.36 0.78 -5.42
C VAL A 343 -1.69 1.40 -4.18
N ILE A 344 -0.50 0.91 -3.79
CA ILE A 344 0.26 1.47 -2.66
C ILE A 344 0.71 2.92 -2.96
N ARG A 345 1.11 3.22 -4.20
CA ARG A 345 1.45 4.59 -4.60
C ARG A 345 0.24 5.51 -4.53
N GLU A 346 -0.95 5.04 -4.89
CA GLU A 346 -2.20 5.79 -4.70
C GLU A 346 -2.45 6.05 -3.21
N PHE A 347 -2.14 5.09 -2.33
CA PHE A 347 -2.15 5.31 -0.88
C PHE A 347 -1.14 6.36 -0.41
N GLY A 348 0.02 6.48 -1.04
CA GLY A 348 0.98 7.54 -0.72
C GLY A 348 0.66 8.91 -1.36
N ALA A 349 -0.15 8.93 -2.42
CA ALA A 349 -0.39 10.11 -3.26
C ALA A 349 -1.68 10.89 -2.94
N MET A 350 -2.63 10.27 -2.22
CA MET A 350 -3.82 10.99 -1.74
C MET A 350 -3.41 12.10 -0.76
N GLY A 351 -3.89 13.32 -1.05
CA GLY A 351 -3.48 14.55 -0.37
C GLY A 351 -3.86 14.63 1.11
N ARG A 352 -3.49 15.74 1.74
CA ARG A 352 -3.54 16.00 3.19
C ARG A 352 -4.91 15.77 3.87
N ASP A 353 -6.01 15.66 3.13
CA ASP A 353 -7.38 15.68 3.67
C ASP A 353 -8.11 14.33 3.69
N GLU A 354 -7.59 13.28 3.05
CA GLU A 354 -8.27 11.97 2.92
C GLU A 354 -7.35 10.79 3.31
N ASP A 355 -7.92 9.75 3.92
CA ASP A 355 -7.19 8.57 4.39
C ASP A 355 -7.38 7.41 3.38
N PRO A 356 -6.37 7.11 2.55
CA PRO A 356 -6.51 6.23 1.39
C PRO A 356 -6.83 4.78 1.75
N VAL A 357 -6.33 4.31 2.90
CA VAL A 357 -6.65 2.97 3.41
C VAL A 357 -8.13 2.88 3.75
N ILE A 358 -8.72 3.98 4.20
CA ILE A 358 -10.13 4.06 4.56
C ILE A 358 -11.00 4.13 3.31
N HIS A 359 -10.61 4.90 2.29
CA HIS A 359 -11.30 4.87 1.01
C HIS A 359 -11.32 3.48 0.39
N PHE A 360 -10.18 2.77 0.44
CA PHE A 360 -10.10 1.38 0.02
C PHE A 360 -11.06 0.48 0.82
N TYR A 361 -11.07 0.62 2.15
CA TYR A 361 -11.96 -0.12 3.03
C TYR A 361 -13.45 0.18 2.76
N GLU A 362 -13.79 1.44 2.48
CA GLU A 362 -15.14 1.86 2.13
C GLU A 362 -15.59 1.30 0.78
N ASP A 363 -14.74 1.37 -0.24
CA ASP A 363 -15.02 0.78 -1.55
C ASP A 363 -15.17 -0.74 -1.46
N PHE A 364 -14.35 -1.41 -0.64
CA PHE A 364 -14.49 -2.84 -0.36
C PHE A 364 -15.81 -3.15 0.34
N LEU A 365 -16.13 -2.47 1.45
CA LEU A 365 -17.36 -2.75 2.20
C LEU A 365 -18.59 -2.49 1.33
N LYS A 366 -18.56 -1.45 0.51
CA LYS A 366 -19.63 -1.14 -0.43
C LYS A 366 -19.84 -2.26 -1.45
N ALA A 367 -18.77 -2.84 -1.97
CA ALA A 367 -18.83 -3.96 -2.92
C ALA A 367 -19.20 -5.29 -2.24
N TYR A 368 -18.73 -5.50 -1.00
CA TYR A 368 -18.90 -6.75 -0.25
C TYR A 368 -20.30 -6.84 0.38
N ASN A 369 -20.68 -5.86 1.20
CA ASN A 369 -22.00 -5.74 1.82
C ASN A 369 -22.25 -4.29 2.26
N ALA A 370 -23.03 -3.55 1.47
CA ALA A 370 -23.29 -2.13 1.71
C ALA A 370 -24.05 -1.85 3.03
N GLU A 371 -24.83 -2.81 3.53
CA GLU A 371 -25.61 -2.68 4.77
C GLU A 371 -24.72 -2.89 6.03
N LEU A 372 -23.61 -3.62 5.87
CA LEU A 372 -22.67 -3.94 6.94
C LEU A 372 -22.08 -2.69 7.61
N ARG A 373 -21.93 -1.59 6.85
CA ARG A 373 -21.45 -0.30 7.36
C ARG A 373 -22.33 0.23 8.49
N PHE A 374 -23.65 0.22 8.26
CA PHE A 374 -24.63 0.72 9.24
C PHE A 374 -24.81 -0.27 10.38
N GLN A 375 -24.90 -1.56 10.08
CA GLN A 375 -25.09 -2.60 11.08
C GLN A 375 -23.92 -2.74 12.05
N ARG A 376 -22.67 -2.51 11.58
CA ARG A 376 -21.47 -2.59 12.42
C ARG A 376 -21.06 -1.26 13.04
N GLY A 377 -21.76 -0.17 12.74
CA GLY A 377 -21.46 1.15 13.28
C GLY A 377 -20.04 1.64 12.95
N VAL A 378 -19.49 1.24 11.80
CA VAL A 378 -18.14 1.67 11.39
C VAL A 378 -18.24 3.09 10.84
N PHE A 379 -18.09 4.07 11.73
CA PHE A 379 -18.08 5.48 11.39
C PHE A 379 -16.65 5.99 11.35
N TYR A 380 -16.26 6.60 10.23
CA TYR A 380 -14.98 7.25 10.12
C TYR A 380 -15.01 8.63 10.75
N THR A 381 -14.10 8.88 11.68
CA THR A 381 -13.88 10.22 12.24
C THR A 381 -13.08 11.05 11.24
N PRO A 382 -13.62 12.18 10.73
CA PRO A 382 -12.91 13.01 9.76
C PRO A 382 -11.55 13.48 10.29
N LYS A 383 -10.52 13.39 9.46
CA LYS A 383 -9.14 13.76 9.83
C LYS A 383 -8.99 15.17 10.42
N PRO A 384 -9.69 16.23 9.94
CA PRO A 384 -9.62 17.55 10.58
C PRO A 384 -10.07 17.54 12.05
N VAL A 385 -11.07 16.73 12.38
CA VAL A 385 -11.57 16.58 13.76
C VAL A 385 -10.54 15.86 14.61
N VAL A 386 -9.99 14.75 14.11
CA VAL A 386 -8.93 14.00 14.78
C VAL A 386 -7.71 14.88 15.05
N SER A 387 -7.23 15.60 14.03
CA SER A 387 -6.08 16.50 14.14
C SER A 387 -6.32 17.62 15.15
N TYR A 388 -7.52 18.21 15.15
CA TYR A 388 -7.89 19.22 16.15
C TYR A 388 -7.81 18.67 17.58
N ILE A 389 -8.40 17.50 17.83
CA ILE A 389 -8.41 16.89 19.17
C ILE A 389 -6.99 16.55 19.61
N VAL A 390 -6.21 15.85 18.78
CA VAL A 390 -4.85 15.40 19.12
C VAL A 390 -3.94 16.61 19.39
N ARG A 391 -4.00 17.64 18.55
CA ARG A 391 -3.21 18.86 18.75
C ARG A 391 -3.64 19.65 19.99
N SER A 392 -4.94 19.67 20.30
CA SER A 392 -5.42 20.32 21.52
C SER A 392 -4.89 19.61 22.77
N VAL A 393 -4.89 18.27 22.79
CA VAL A 393 -4.28 17.51 23.89
C VAL A 393 -2.78 17.77 23.99
N HIS A 394 -2.08 17.80 22.85
CA HIS A 394 -0.65 18.14 22.80
C HIS A 394 -0.37 19.51 23.42
N GLU A 395 -1.14 20.53 23.06
CA GLU A 395 -1.01 21.88 23.58
C GLU A 395 -1.33 21.95 25.09
N LEU A 396 -2.39 21.27 25.54
CA LEU A 396 -2.74 21.23 26.97
C LEU A 396 -1.65 20.59 27.83
N LEU A 397 -0.97 19.55 27.34
CA LEU A 397 0.19 18.97 28.03
C LEU A 397 1.33 20.00 28.19
N GLN A 398 1.53 20.85 27.18
CA GLN A 398 2.52 21.93 27.23
C GLN A 398 2.12 23.04 28.20
N THR A 399 0.88 23.52 28.12
CA THR A 399 0.45 24.72 28.84
C THR A 399 0.01 24.45 30.27
N GLU A 400 -0.69 23.34 30.53
CA GLU A 400 -1.27 23.03 31.85
C GLU A 400 -0.38 22.11 32.70
N PHE A 401 0.38 21.20 32.05
CA PHE A 401 1.26 20.25 32.75
C PHE A 401 2.75 20.62 32.69
N GLY A 402 3.12 21.64 31.89
CA GLY A 402 4.52 22.08 31.77
C GLY A 402 5.43 21.04 31.11
N LEU A 403 4.86 20.19 30.25
CA LEU A 403 5.59 19.19 29.47
C LEU A 403 5.92 19.81 28.11
N GLU A 404 7.13 20.35 27.95
CA GLU A 404 7.52 21.15 26.77
C GLU A 404 7.30 20.43 25.43
N ASP A 405 7.48 19.11 25.41
CA ASP A 405 7.31 18.28 24.22
C ASP A 405 5.88 17.73 24.07
N GLY A 406 4.96 18.09 24.97
CA GLY A 406 3.55 17.71 24.96
C GLY A 406 3.38 16.19 24.89
N LEU A 407 2.68 15.70 23.86
CA LEU A 407 2.52 14.26 23.61
C LEU A 407 3.86 13.51 23.45
N ALA A 408 4.94 14.17 23.06
CA ALA A 408 6.25 13.55 22.82
C ALA A 408 7.15 13.53 24.07
N ASP A 409 6.68 14.07 25.20
CA ASP A 409 7.46 14.16 26.43
C ASP A 409 7.75 12.77 27.03
N THR A 410 8.95 12.60 27.59
CA THR A 410 9.45 11.35 28.16
C THR A 410 9.54 11.40 29.69
N THR A 411 9.02 12.46 30.32
CA THR A 411 8.99 12.62 31.78
C THR A 411 8.35 11.40 32.43
N THR A 412 8.99 10.87 33.47
CA THR A 412 8.48 9.70 34.22
C THR A 412 7.53 10.12 35.35
N TRP A 413 6.78 9.17 35.89
CA TRP A 413 5.95 9.41 37.07
C TRP A 413 6.75 9.93 38.28
N GLY A 414 7.96 9.41 38.51
CA GLY A 414 8.84 9.85 39.59
C GLY A 414 9.23 11.33 39.45
N GLU A 415 9.68 11.72 38.26
CA GLU A 415 10.05 13.10 37.93
C GLU A 415 8.85 14.05 38.06
N MET A 416 7.67 13.62 37.62
CA MET A 416 6.46 14.45 37.67
C MET A 416 5.96 14.64 39.10
N VAL A 417 5.99 13.58 39.92
CA VAL A 417 5.64 13.64 41.36
C VAL A 417 6.60 14.58 42.09
N GLU A 418 7.91 14.47 41.84
CA GLU A 418 8.91 15.37 42.41
C GLU A 418 8.64 16.82 42.00
N ARG A 419 8.47 17.09 40.70
CA ARG A 419 8.21 18.44 40.16
C ARG A 419 6.92 19.04 40.74
N PHE A 420 5.83 18.28 40.77
CA PHE A 420 4.52 18.75 41.22
C PHE A 420 4.49 19.00 42.73
N ASN A 421 5.13 18.13 43.51
CA ASN A 421 5.12 18.24 44.98
C ASN A 421 6.21 19.21 45.50
N ALA A 422 7.27 19.49 44.73
CA ALA A 422 8.30 20.47 45.09
C ALA A 422 7.85 21.94 44.91
N GLN A 423 6.84 22.20 44.06
CA GLN A 423 6.30 23.54 43.82
C GLN A 423 4.79 23.63 44.12
N PRO A 424 4.34 23.46 45.38
CA PRO A 424 2.92 23.42 45.71
C PRO A 424 2.17 24.76 45.50
N ASN A 425 2.85 25.87 45.17
CA ASN A 425 2.27 27.21 45.26
C ASN A 425 2.85 28.31 44.34
N THR A 426 3.11 28.04 43.04
CA THR A 426 3.37 29.10 42.05
C THR A 426 2.27 29.17 41.01
N SER A 427 1.28 30.02 41.32
CA SER A 427 0.32 30.72 40.47
C SER A 427 0.43 30.59 38.94
N SER A 428 -0.52 29.90 38.30
CA SER A 428 -1.47 30.45 37.29
C SER A 428 -2.26 29.36 36.51
N THR A 429 -1.93 28.08 36.65
CA THR A 429 -2.55 26.97 35.87
C THR A 429 -3.56 26.10 36.64
N ARG A 430 -3.99 26.50 37.86
CA ARG A 430 -5.10 25.80 38.57
C ARG A 430 -6.47 26.08 37.93
N LYS A 431 -6.69 25.72 36.67
CA LYS A 431 -8.05 25.48 36.17
C LYS A 431 -8.37 24.01 36.39
N ARG A 432 -9.14 23.75 37.45
CA ARG A 432 -9.74 22.44 37.77
C ARG A 432 -10.27 21.76 36.49
N VAL A 433 -9.65 20.65 36.10
CA VAL A 433 -10.25 19.69 35.15
C VAL A 433 -11.13 18.75 35.97
N SER A 434 -12.34 19.20 36.34
CA SER A 434 -13.45 18.32 36.76
C SER A 434 -14.79 19.04 36.69
N PRO A 435 -15.83 18.47 36.04
CA PRO A 435 -17.16 19.08 35.97
C PRO A 435 -17.98 18.82 37.26
N SER A 436 -18.82 19.81 37.58
CA SER A 436 -20.08 19.69 38.35
C SER A 436 -20.09 19.38 39.86
N THR A 437 -19.22 19.99 40.67
CA THR A 437 -19.56 20.23 42.09
C THR A 437 -18.92 21.53 42.61
N PRO A 438 -19.67 22.46 43.23
CA PRO A 438 -19.08 23.65 43.84
C PRO A 438 -18.12 23.23 44.97
N PRO A 439 -16.96 23.91 45.12
CA PRO A 439 -16.03 23.56 46.18
C PRO A 439 -16.61 23.92 47.54
N THR A 440 -16.74 22.94 48.44
CA THR A 440 -16.76 23.19 49.88
C THR A 440 -15.36 23.61 50.31
N SER A 441 -15.28 24.73 51.01
CA SER A 441 -14.06 25.39 51.43
C SER A 441 -13.36 24.64 52.57
N ASP A 442 -12.50 23.65 52.29
CA ASP A 442 -11.34 23.29 53.14
C ASP A 442 -10.37 22.21 52.59
N GLU A 443 -10.37 21.89 51.29
CA GLU A 443 -9.45 20.87 50.78
C GLU A 443 -8.11 21.50 50.33
N SER A 444 -7.07 21.25 51.13
CA SER A 444 -5.68 21.45 50.71
C SER A 444 -5.40 20.65 49.43
N PRO A 445 -4.57 21.14 48.49
CA PRO A 445 -4.23 20.40 47.28
C PRO A 445 -3.61 19.06 47.69
N GLN A 446 -4.24 17.95 47.31
CA GLN A 446 -3.64 16.64 47.57
C GLN A 446 -2.35 16.48 46.75
N PRO A 447 -1.28 15.92 47.35
CA PRO A 447 -0.04 15.67 46.62
C PRO A 447 -0.29 14.70 45.48
N LEU A 448 0.43 14.89 44.37
CA LEU A 448 0.41 13.92 43.29
C LEU A 448 1.12 12.65 43.76
N THR A 449 0.46 11.51 43.63
CA THR A 449 1.02 10.19 43.97
C THR A 449 1.04 9.30 42.74
N ILE A 450 2.00 8.37 42.68
CA ILE A 450 2.07 7.36 41.62
C ILE A 450 0.83 6.44 41.72
N PRO A 451 0.06 6.25 40.63
CA PRO A 451 -1.11 5.37 40.64
C PRO A 451 -0.76 3.91 40.92
N ASP A 452 -1.69 3.18 41.53
CA ASP A 452 -1.56 1.74 41.75
C ASP A 452 -1.31 0.99 40.43
N GLY A 453 -0.25 0.17 40.41
CA GLY A 453 0.14 -0.60 39.22
C GLY A 453 1.12 0.12 38.28
N MET A 454 1.55 1.35 38.61
CA MET A 454 2.64 2.06 37.94
C MET A 454 3.87 2.18 38.87
N THR A 455 5.03 2.41 38.26
CA THR A 455 6.32 2.60 38.90
C THR A 455 6.84 4.01 38.64
N ALA A 456 7.87 4.43 39.38
CA ALA A 456 8.48 5.75 39.21
C ALA A 456 9.14 5.94 37.84
N ASP A 457 9.57 4.86 37.19
CA ASP A 457 10.25 4.88 35.90
C ASP A 457 9.26 4.83 34.72
N ASP A 458 7.97 4.56 34.97
CA ASP A 458 6.98 4.51 33.90
C ASP A 458 6.75 5.91 33.31
N PRO A 459 6.50 6.02 31.99
CA PRO A 459 6.18 7.29 31.35
C PRO A 459 4.93 7.91 31.98
N PHE A 460 4.98 9.20 32.29
CA PHE A 460 3.84 9.93 32.83
C PHE A 460 2.71 10.07 31.79
N VAL A 461 3.07 10.35 30.53
CA VAL A 461 2.10 10.51 29.42
C VAL A 461 1.80 9.16 28.78
N GLN A 462 0.68 8.56 29.18
CA GLN A 462 0.14 7.33 28.58
C GLN A 462 -0.99 7.67 27.60
N ILE A 463 -0.97 7.06 26.41
CA ILE A 463 -1.94 7.34 25.33
C ILE A 463 -2.83 6.11 25.15
N LEU A 464 -4.15 6.31 25.26
CA LEU A 464 -5.14 5.25 25.10
C LEU A 464 -6.26 5.70 24.17
N ASP A 465 -6.47 4.92 23.11
CA ASP A 465 -7.64 4.99 22.26
C ASP A 465 -8.58 3.80 22.56
N PRO A 466 -9.64 3.98 23.36
CA PRO A 466 -10.51 2.88 23.79
C PRO A 466 -11.41 2.30 22.69
N ALA A 467 -11.52 2.98 21.55
CA ALA A 467 -12.36 2.56 20.43
C ALA A 467 -11.63 2.91 19.13
N THR A 468 -10.51 2.23 18.93
CA THR A 468 -9.52 2.69 17.97
C THR A 468 -9.94 2.56 16.52
N GLY A 469 -10.90 1.67 16.20
CA GLY A 469 -11.36 1.50 14.85
C GLY A 469 -10.19 1.12 13.94
N THR A 470 -9.96 1.94 12.93
CA THR A 470 -8.82 1.84 12.01
C THR A 470 -7.60 2.66 12.45
N ALA A 471 -7.49 2.97 13.75
CA ALA A 471 -6.38 3.69 14.39
C ALA A 471 -6.10 5.12 13.89
N THR A 472 -7.12 5.85 13.42
CA THR A 472 -6.95 7.22 12.92
C THR A 472 -6.36 8.17 13.96
N PHE A 473 -6.81 8.09 15.23
CA PHE A 473 -6.25 8.89 16.32
C PHE A 473 -4.79 8.52 16.60
N LEU A 474 -4.47 7.23 16.67
CA LEU A 474 -3.10 6.78 16.96
C LEU A 474 -2.12 7.18 15.85
N VAL A 475 -2.53 7.10 14.58
CA VAL A 475 -1.73 7.57 13.45
C VAL A 475 -1.44 9.06 13.53
N GLU A 476 -2.44 9.88 13.88
CA GLU A 476 -2.25 11.33 14.06
C GLU A 476 -1.36 11.64 15.27
N VAL A 477 -1.50 10.89 16.37
CA VAL A 477 -0.61 11.01 17.54
C VAL A 477 0.84 10.75 17.15
N ILE A 478 1.12 9.67 16.40
CA ILE A 478 2.46 9.35 15.89
C ILE A 478 2.99 10.49 15.02
N ASP A 479 2.14 11.05 14.14
CA ASP A 479 2.51 12.18 13.27
C ASP A 479 2.90 13.44 14.06
N VAL A 480 2.10 13.81 15.06
CA VAL A 480 2.37 14.95 15.94
C VAL A 480 3.66 14.74 16.71
N ILE A 481 3.86 13.57 17.32
CA ILE A 481 5.08 13.23 18.06
C ILE A 481 6.31 13.29 17.15
N HIS A 482 6.24 12.67 15.97
CA HIS A 482 7.33 12.68 15.00
C HIS A 482 7.72 14.10 14.58
N LYS A 483 6.73 14.96 14.29
CA LYS A 483 6.95 16.36 13.94
C LYS A 483 7.63 17.13 15.08
N THR A 484 7.16 16.96 16.32
CA THR A 484 7.72 17.61 17.50
C THR A 484 9.18 17.18 17.73
N MET A 485 9.46 15.88 17.74
CA MET A 485 10.81 15.36 17.95
C MET A 485 11.77 15.76 16.82
N THR A 486 11.32 15.69 15.57
CA THR A 486 12.12 16.14 14.42
C THR A 486 12.45 17.63 14.51
N ALA A 487 11.50 18.47 14.93
CA ALA A 487 11.75 19.90 15.13
C ALA A 487 12.75 20.15 16.28
N LYS A 488 12.59 19.44 17.41
CA LYS A 488 13.50 19.50 18.57
C LYS A 488 14.94 19.12 18.17
N TRP A 489 15.12 18.02 17.46
CA TRP A 489 16.44 17.54 17.03
C TRP A 489 17.09 18.44 15.98
N LYS A 490 16.32 18.96 15.03
CA LYS A 490 16.83 19.95 14.07
C LYS A 490 17.28 21.24 14.76
N LYS A 491 16.53 21.71 15.77
CA LYS A 491 16.92 22.87 16.58
C LYS A 491 18.21 22.60 17.39
N ALA A 492 18.43 21.34 17.78
CA ALA A 492 19.68 20.88 18.41
C ALA A 492 20.83 20.64 17.41
N GLY A 493 20.66 20.93 16.12
CA GLY A 493 21.71 20.83 15.10
C GLY A 493 21.89 19.44 14.49
N LYS A 494 21.00 18.47 14.75
CA LYS A 494 21.08 17.14 14.13
C LYS A 494 20.77 17.22 12.62
N ASN A 495 21.56 16.53 11.81
CA ASN A 495 21.28 16.36 10.39
C ASN A 495 20.17 15.30 10.15
N GLN A 496 19.79 15.09 8.88
CA GLN A 496 18.67 14.19 8.54
C GLN A 496 18.91 12.73 8.93
N ALA A 497 20.15 12.23 8.77
CA ALA A 497 20.49 10.86 9.17
C ALA A 497 20.43 10.69 10.69
N GLN A 498 21.01 11.64 11.42
CA GLN A 498 20.98 11.65 12.89
C GLN A 498 19.56 11.80 13.47
N CYS A 499 18.68 12.54 12.80
CA CYS A 499 17.27 12.60 13.18
C CYS A 499 16.57 11.25 12.98
N ARG A 500 16.91 10.52 11.90
CA ARG A 500 16.36 9.18 11.64
C ARG A 500 16.82 8.17 12.69
N ASP A 501 18.10 8.19 13.06
CA ASP A 501 18.63 7.30 14.09
C ASP A 501 17.97 7.58 15.45
N ALA A 502 17.86 8.86 15.83
CA ALA A 502 17.19 9.27 17.06
C ALA A 502 15.68 8.94 17.06
N TRP A 503 15.03 9.00 15.89
CA TRP A 503 13.63 8.58 15.75
C TRP A 503 13.48 7.08 16.02
N ASN A 504 14.37 6.26 15.46
CA ASN A 504 14.32 4.81 15.68
C ASN A 504 14.48 4.44 17.15
N GLU A 505 15.42 5.07 17.85
CA GLU A 505 15.63 4.88 19.29
C GLU A 505 14.41 5.33 20.10
N TYR A 506 13.89 6.54 19.82
CA TYR A 506 12.73 7.10 20.50
C TYR A 506 11.49 6.22 20.33
N VAL A 507 11.24 5.71 19.12
CA VAL A 507 10.07 4.89 18.83
C VAL A 507 10.06 3.64 19.69
N SER A 508 11.17 2.90 19.73
CA SER A 508 11.27 1.65 20.51
C SER A 508 11.22 1.90 22.01
N GLN A 509 11.91 2.92 22.52
CA GLN A 509 12.08 3.13 23.96
C GLN A 509 10.93 3.92 24.59
N HIS A 510 10.33 4.84 23.84
CA HIS A 510 9.42 5.84 24.41
C HIS A 510 8.08 5.93 23.71
N LEU A 511 7.92 5.59 22.43
CA LEU A 511 6.63 5.69 21.76
C LEU A 511 5.78 4.42 21.92
N LEU A 512 6.29 3.29 21.42
CA LEU A 512 5.53 2.03 21.38
C LEU A 512 5.11 1.52 22.77
N PRO A 513 5.93 1.66 23.84
CA PRO A 513 5.55 1.18 25.17
C PRO A 513 4.34 1.88 25.81
N ARG A 514 3.95 3.08 25.34
CA ARG A 514 2.93 3.94 25.98
C ARG A 514 1.74 4.30 25.08
N VAL A 515 1.63 3.66 23.91
CA VAL A 515 0.52 3.87 22.96
C VAL A 515 -0.35 2.62 22.91
N TYR A 516 -1.61 2.78 23.33
CA TYR A 516 -2.59 1.72 23.44
C TYR A 516 -3.83 2.00 22.59
N GLY A 517 -4.35 0.96 21.95
CA GLY A 517 -5.63 1.00 21.23
C GLY A 517 -6.48 -0.21 21.56
N TYR A 518 -7.80 -0.06 21.60
CA TYR A 518 -8.74 -1.19 21.70
C TYR A 518 -9.70 -1.20 20.52
N GLU A 519 -9.79 -2.32 19.81
CA GLU A 519 -10.77 -2.54 18.76
C GLU A 519 -11.42 -3.92 18.93
N LEU A 520 -12.74 -3.98 18.75
CA LEU A 520 -13.52 -5.20 18.95
C LEU A 520 -13.72 -6.00 17.66
N MET A 521 -13.62 -5.35 16.51
CA MET A 521 -13.86 -5.94 15.20
C MET A 521 -12.55 -6.31 14.52
N MET A 522 -12.47 -7.54 14.00
CA MET A 522 -11.23 -8.10 13.44
C MET A 522 -10.72 -7.36 12.21
N ALA A 523 -11.60 -6.97 11.29
CA ALA A 523 -11.18 -6.23 10.10
C ALA A 523 -10.62 -4.83 10.43
N PRO A 524 -11.33 -3.96 11.18
CA PRO A 524 -10.77 -2.71 11.68
C PRO A 524 -9.49 -2.88 12.51
N TYR A 525 -9.41 -3.93 13.34
CA TYR A 525 -8.21 -4.27 14.10
C TYR A 525 -7.00 -4.56 13.19
N ALA A 526 -7.17 -5.39 12.14
CA ALA A 526 -6.10 -5.66 11.18
C ALA A 526 -5.66 -4.38 10.43
N ILE A 527 -6.63 -3.54 10.05
CA ILE A 527 -6.36 -2.26 9.36
C ILE A 527 -5.63 -1.28 10.27
N ALA A 528 -6.00 -1.20 11.56
CA ALA A 528 -5.31 -0.38 12.55
C ALA A 528 -3.83 -0.73 12.61
N HIS A 529 -3.49 -2.01 12.71
CA HIS A 529 -2.10 -2.47 12.69
C HIS A 529 -1.37 -2.11 11.39
N MET A 530 -2.00 -2.33 10.24
CA MET A 530 -1.43 -1.95 8.94
C MET A 530 -1.14 -0.46 8.87
N LYS A 531 -2.09 0.40 9.26
CA LYS A 531 -1.94 1.86 9.23
C LYS A 531 -0.87 2.38 10.17
N ILE A 532 -0.78 1.81 11.37
CA ILE A 532 0.31 2.15 12.30
C ILE A 532 1.66 1.74 11.71
N GLY A 533 1.77 0.53 11.14
CA GLY A 533 3.00 0.05 10.50
C GLY A 533 3.41 0.93 9.31
N LEU A 534 2.47 1.28 8.43
CA LEU A 534 2.70 2.19 7.31
C LEU A 534 3.14 3.58 7.81
N LYS A 535 2.50 4.10 8.86
CA LYS A 535 2.86 5.41 9.42
C LYS A 535 4.27 5.41 10.00
N LEU A 536 4.64 4.37 10.75
CA LEU A 536 5.99 4.23 11.29
C LEU A 536 7.03 4.15 10.17
N THR A 537 6.75 3.39 9.11
CA THR A 537 7.59 3.30 7.91
C THR A 537 7.75 4.66 7.23
N GLU A 538 6.65 5.39 7.03
CA GLU A 538 6.63 6.75 6.43
C GLU A 538 7.53 7.71 7.23
N THR A 539 7.52 7.61 8.56
CA THR A 539 8.39 8.41 9.45
C THR A 539 9.84 7.95 9.49
N GLY A 540 10.19 6.87 8.77
CA GLY A 540 11.57 6.36 8.66
C GLY A 540 11.98 5.38 9.77
N TYR A 541 11.01 4.77 10.46
CA TYR A 541 11.27 3.67 11.40
C TYR A 541 11.64 2.38 10.65
N GLY A 542 12.70 1.70 11.10
CA GLY A 542 13.30 0.54 10.45
C GLY A 542 12.97 -0.81 11.08
N PHE A 543 12.08 -0.85 12.10
CA PHE A 543 11.60 -2.08 12.75
C PHE A 543 12.72 -3.03 13.21
N HIS A 544 13.81 -2.48 13.75
CA HIS A 544 14.95 -3.26 14.23
C HIS A 544 14.75 -3.93 15.59
N SER A 545 13.69 -3.55 16.33
CA SER A 545 13.31 -4.13 17.62
C SER A 545 12.03 -4.95 17.53
N ASP A 546 11.84 -5.87 18.48
CA ASP A 546 10.59 -6.64 18.63
C ASP A 546 9.43 -5.83 19.24
N GLU A 547 9.69 -4.60 19.68
CA GLU A 547 8.67 -3.67 20.22
C GLU A 547 7.59 -3.33 19.20
N ARG A 548 6.34 -3.22 19.68
CA ARG A 548 5.16 -3.02 18.83
C ARG A 548 4.15 -2.05 19.42
N ALA A 549 3.35 -1.45 18.54
CA ALA A 549 2.18 -0.69 18.98
C ALA A 549 1.19 -1.63 19.66
N SER A 550 0.79 -1.28 20.88
CA SER A 550 -0.06 -2.12 21.73
C SER A 550 -1.54 -1.90 21.40
N VAL A 551 -1.95 -2.32 20.20
CA VAL A 551 -3.37 -2.40 19.82
C VAL A 551 -3.90 -3.78 20.22
N PHE A 552 -4.98 -3.77 20.98
CA PHE A 552 -5.57 -4.92 21.62
C PHE A 552 -7.00 -5.15 21.13
N ASP A 553 -7.39 -6.41 21.15
CA ASP A 553 -8.79 -6.85 21.06
C ASP A 553 -9.15 -7.63 22.34
N LYS A 554 -10.42 -8.03 22.51
CA LYS A 554 -10.93 -8.86 23.61
C LYS A 554 -10.03 -10.04 23.95
N LEU A 555 -9.37 -10.65 22.97
CA LEU A 555 -8.53 -11.84 23.09
C LEU A 555 -7.14 -11.61 23.72
N THR A 556 -6.55 -10.42 23.57
CA THR A 556 -5.24 -10.08 24.17
C THR A 556 -5.29 -9.87 25.69
N ARG A 557 -6.46 -10.05 26.32
CA ARG A 557 -6.65 -9.96 27.77
C ARG A 557 -5.85 -10.95 28.60
N THR A 558 -5.39 -12.05 28.02
CA THR A 558 -5.10 -13.25 28.81
C THR A 558 -3.67 -13.37 29.33
N THR A 559 -2.72 -12.52 28.93
CA THR A 559 -1.31 -12.71 29.39
C THR A 559 -0.50 -11.47 29.75
N GLN A 560 -0.87 -10.24 29.39
CA GLN A 560 -0.09 -9.05 29.76
C GLN A 560 -0.98 -7.83 30.07
N PHE A 561 -0.68 -7.16 31.18
CA PHE A 561 -1.24 -5.90 31.71
C PHE A 561 -2.42 -5.93 32.71
N THR A 562 -2.08 -5.50 33.93
CA THR A 562 -2.95 -5.15 35.08
C THR A 562 -3.63 -3.78 34.94
N CYS A 563 -3.12 -2.88 34.10
CA CYS A 563 -3.71 -1.55 33.84
C CYS A 563 -5.05 -1.60 33.06
N SER A 564 -5.44 -2.77 32.53
CA SER A 564 -6.61 -2.94 31.64
C SER A 564 -7.96 -3.09 32.35
N LYS A 565 -8.00 -3.43 33.65
CA LYS A 565 -9.27 -3.56 34.38
C LYS A 565 -10.00 -2.22 34.47
N SER A 566 -9.29 -1.15 34.83
CA SER A 566 -9.84 0.20 35.00
C SER A 566 -10.23 0.85 33.67
N ALA A 567 -9.40 0.72 32.62
CA ALA A 567 -9.68 1.25 31.29
C ALA A 567 -10.93 0.57 30.66
N TRP A 568 -11.04 -0.76 30.76
CA TRP A 568 -12.23 -1.45 30.25
C TRP A 568 -13.48 -1.16 31.08
N GLU A 569 -13.38 -1.06 32.42
CA GLU A 569 -14.50 -0.58 33.25
C GLU A 569 -14.94 0.81 32.82
N MET A 570 -14.02 1.67 32.40
CA MET A 570 -14.33 3.01 31.89
C MET A 570 -15.07 2.96 30.55
N VAL A 571 -14.63 2.11 29.61
CA VAL A 571 -15.29 1.90 28.30
C VAL A 571 -16.68 1.29 28.45
N SER A 572 -16.80 0.24 29.27
CA SER A 572 -18.08 -0.43 29.53
C SER A 572 -19.08 0.46 30.29
N ARG A 573 -18.61 1.32 31.22
CA ARG A 573 -19.44 2.36 31.86
C ARG A 573 -19.83 3.49 30.90
N SER A 574 -19.01 3.81 29.88
CA SER A 574 -19.35 4.83 28.88
C SER A 574 -20.48 4.37 27.96
N ARG A 575 -20.44 3.11 27.50
CA ARG A 575 -21.51 2.51 26.69
C ARG A 575 -22.82 2.36 27.45
N ALA A 576 -22.77 2.00 28.73
CA ALA A 576 -23.97 1.93 29.57
C ALA A 576 -24.68 3.29 29.68
N ARG A 577 -23.93 4.41 29.70
CA ARG A 577 -24.51 5.76 29.72
C ARG A 577 -25.10 6.16 28.37
N VAL A 578 -24.42 5.88 27.26
CA VAL A 578 -24.91 6.19 25.90
C VAL A 578 -26.11 5.34 25.50
N ALA A 579 -26.22 4.11 25.99
CA ALA A 579 -27.41 3.26 25.77
C ALA A 579 -28.61 3.65 26.67
N SER A 580 -28.38 4.45 27.71
CA SER A 580 -29.41 4.94 28.64
C SER A 580 -29.88 6.37 28.38
N SER A 581 -29.33 7.01 27.35
CA SER A 581 -29.65 8.35 26.85
C SER A 581 -30.18 8.27 25.43
#